data_AF-A0A349TEZ9-F1
#
_entry.id   AF-A0A349TEZ9-F1
#
_cell.length_a   1.000
_cell.length_b   1.000
_cell.length_c   1.000
_cell.angle_alpha   90.00
_cell.angle_beta   90.00
_cell.angle_gamma   90.00
#
_symmetry.space_group_name_H-M   'P 1'
#
loop_
_entity.id
_entity.type
_entity.pdbx_description
1 polymer ?
#
loop_
_entity_poly.entity_id
_entity_poly.type
_entity_poly.pdbx_seq_one_letter_code
_entity_poly.pdbx_strand_id
1 'polypeptide(L)'
;MRSNSLVKRVFRWCCSIGVMAAGLGTVSHLTSDLSAQIPTRDELEAITAPSRQAETRLEIDGGIERAPCPLADPQYASISVAINSVEFNNLKGVSPEEMFPAWEVFRGTTQSVATLCEIRDAAATLLRNKGYLAAVQVPAQRIEDGNIRLEVIFAKIVSVRARGETQGAESKLEAYLGKLTRGEVFNRFDAERYLLLSRDLPGYNVRMTLKPAGTGNVGDLIAEVAVLKRPYQVDLLLQNLAPSTIGSFGGQLRAQVNGLTGMGDTTFVSFYSTSDFKEQQLFQAGHSFSPGSEGMRIGGSFTYAWTKP
;
A
#
# COMPACT_ATOMS: atom_id res chain seq x y z
N MET A 1 8.86 77.25 -0.02
CA MET A 1 7.53 77.81 -0.32
C MET A 1 7.01 77.14 -1.58
N ARG A 2 6.01 76.22 -1.48
CA ARG A 2 5.19 75.62 -2.56
C ARG A 2 5.95 74.86 -3.68
N SER A 3 5.45 73.85 -4.37
CA SER A 3 4.25 73.01 -4.34
C SER A 3 4.46 71.97 -5.47
N ASN A 4 3.95 70.75 -5.26
CA ASN A 4 3.56 69.73 -6.23
C ASN A 4 3.45 70.13 -7.72
N SER A 5 3.80 69.22 -8.63
CA SER A 5 2.77 68.40 -9.34
C SER A 5 3.31 67.56 -10.52
N LEU A 6 2.79 66.33 -10.58
CA LEU A 6 2.21 65.60 -11.73
C LEU A 6 2.92 65.58 -13.10
N VAL A 7 3.17 64.36 -13.59
CA VAL A 7 2.92 64.01 -14.99
C VAL A 7 1.98 62.79 -15.05
N LYS A 8 0.82 63.02 -15.67
CA LYS A 8 -0.17 62.05 -16.20
C LYS A 8 0.34 61.61 -17.61
N ARG A 9 -0.05 60.50 -18.28
CA ARG A 9 -1.39 59.95 -18.55
C ARG A 9 -1.32 58.84 -19.65
N VAL A 10 -2.45 58.13 -19.86
CA VAL A 10 -3.00 57.52 -21.12
C VAL A 10 -2.56 56.06 -21.43
N PHE A 11 -3.37 55.07 -21.84
CA PHE A 11 -4.81 54.82 -22.11
C PHE A 11 -4.96 53.28 -22.26
N ARG A 12 -6.16 52.70 -22.04
CA ARG A 12 -7.01 52.14 -23.11
C ARG A 12 -8.32 51.54 -22.55
N TRP A 13 -9.41 51.85 -23.26
CA TRP A 13 -10.79 51.39 -23.10
C TRP A 13 -11.00 49.90 -23.42
N CYS A 14 -12.04 49.32 -22.84
CA CYS A 14 -13.01 48.53 -23.60
C CYS A 14 -14.43 48.75 -23.05
N CYS A 15 -15.37 48.99 -23.96
CA CYS A 15 -16.78 49.26 -23.74
C CYS A 15 -17.57 48.06 -24.28
N SER A 16 -18.64 47.66 -23.60
CA SER A 16 -19.72 46.88 -24.21
C SER A 16 -21.04 47.19 -23.53
N ILE A 17 -21.95 47.73 -24.33
CA ILE A 17 -23.35 48.04 -24.05
C ILE A 17 -24.19 46.82 -24.43
N GLY A 18 -25.13 46.43 -23.58
CA GLY A 18 -26.17 45.42 -23.83
C GLY A 18 -27.50 45.86 -23.23
N VAL A 19 -28.55 45.74 -24.04
CA VAL A 19 -29.87 46.41 -23.96
C VAL A 19 -30.80 45.85 -22.85
N MET A 20 -31.60 46.74 -22.25
CA MET A 20 -32.71 46.40 -21.34
C MET A 20 -33.84 45.65 -22.06
N ALA A 21 -34.30 44.54 -21.47
CA ALA A 21 -35.66 44.04 -21.64
C ALA A 21 -36.30 43.92 -20.26
N ALA A 22 -37.45 44.58 -20.09
CA ALA A 22 -38.24 44.61 -18.88
C ALA A 22 -38.88 43.22 -18.63
N GLY A 23 -38.57 42.64 -17.47
CA GLY A 23 -39.27 41.48 -16.92
C GLY A 23 -39.31 41.63 -15.41
N LEU A 24 -40.51 41.78 -14.85
CA LEU A 24 -40.77 41.79 -13.42
C LEU A 24 -40.34 40.44 -12.84
N GLY A 25 -39.18 40.42 -12.20
CA GLY A 25 -38.69 39.29 -11.42
C GLY A 25 -38.04 39.84 -10.17
N THR A 26 -38.56 39.46 -9.01
CA THR A 26 -37.97 39.76 -7.71
C THR A 26 -36.50 39.38 -7.70
N VAL A 27 -35.61 40.38 -7.69
CA VAL A 27 -34.19 40.17 -7.47
C VAL A 27 -34.02 39.86 -5.98
N SER A 28 -33.97 38.57 -5.65
CA SER A 28 -33.35 38.14 -4.40
C SER A 28 -31.89 38.56 -4.49
N HIS A 29 -31.53 39.63 -3.79
CA HIS A 29 -30.14 39.93 -3.50
C HIS A 29 -29.56 38.74 -2.75
N LEU A 30 -28.79 37.89 -3.44
CA LEU A 30 -27.81 37.03 -2.78
C LEU A 30 -26.74 37.97 -2.21
N THR A 31 -26.99 38.47 -1.01
CA THR A 31 -25.95 38.97 -0.14
C THR A 31 -25.07 37.78 0.19
N SER A 32 -23.97 37.63 -0.55
CA SER A 32 -22.87 36.78 -0.12
C SER A 32 -22.30 37.43 1.14
N ASP A 33 -22.83 37.06 2.30
CA ASP A 33 -22.16 37.27 3.57
C ASP A 33 -20.88 36.42 3.54
N LEU A 34 -19.81 37.02 3.01
CA LEU A 34 -18.44 36.62 3.26
C LEU A 34 -18.13 36.96 4.72
N SER A 35 -18.78 36.22 5.62
CA SER A 35 -18.27 36.06 6.97
C SER A 35 -16.86 35.47 6.82
N ALA A 36 -15.88 36.16 7.37
CA ALA A 36 -14.51 35.67 7.47
C ALA A 36 -14.54 34.41 8.33
N GLN A 37 -14.77 33.27 7.68
CA GLN A 37 -14.70 31.98 8.33
C GLN A 37 -13.25 31.75 8.69
N ILE A 38 -12.99 31.68 10.00
CA ILE A 38 -11.79 31.07 10.54
C ILE A 38 -11.65 29.73 9.80
N PRO A 39 -10.49 29.45 9.18
CA PRO A 39 -10.32 28.23 8.39
C PRO A 39 -10.79 27.04 9.19
N THR A 40 -11.67 26.26 8.57
CA THR A 40 -12.28 25.13 9.23
C THR A 40 -11.20 24.11 9.60
N ARG A 41 -11.43 23.32 10.66
CA ARG A 41 -10.50 22.29 11.10
C ARG A 41 -10.05 21.37 9.94
N ASP A 42 -10.96 21.10 9.01
CA ASP A 42 -10.72 20.24 7.84
C ASP A 42 -9.82 20.91 6.80
N GLU A 43 -9.92 22.23 6.61
CA GLU A 43 -9.00 23.00 5.76
C GLU A 43 -7.59 23.08 6.36
N LEU A 44 -7.46 23.11 7.69
CA LEU A 44 -6.18 23.03 8.39
C LEU A 44 -5.57 21.61 8.32
N GLU A 45 -6.40 20.56 8.39
CA GLU A 45 -5.95 19.17 8.27
C GLU A 45 -5.53 18.82 6.82
N ALA A 46 -6.21 19.35 5.80
CA ALA A 46 -5.88 19.11 4.38
C ALA A 46 -4.50 19.66 3.96
N ILE A 47 -4.03 20.73 4.60
CA ILE A 47 -2.66 21.28 4.39
C ILE A 47 -1.59 20.37 5.02
N THR A 48 -1.97 19.46 5.94
CA THR A 48 -1.05 18.72 6.80
C THR A 48 -0.88 17.24 6.42
N ALA A 49 -1.78 16.70 5.58
CA ALA A 49 -1.78 15.29 5.22
C ALA A 49 -0.47 14.90 4.48
N PRO A 50 0.31 13.92 4.99
CA PRO A 50 1.46 13.42 4.23
C PRO A 50 0.97 12.87 2.89
N SER A 51 1.74 13.09 1.82
CA SER A 51 1.42 12.52 0.51
C SER A 51 1.18 11.02 0.68
N ARG A 52 -0.03 10.56 0.41
CA ARG A 52 -0.37 9.13 0.46
C ARG A 52 0.54 8.45 -0.56
N GLN A 53 1.60 7.78 -0.08
CA GLN A 53 2.50 7.04 -0.97
C GLN A 53 1.65 6.02 -1.73
N ALA A 54 1.91 5.89 -3.03
CA ALA A 54 1.13 5.04 -3.93
C ALA A 54 0.91 3.65 -3.32
N GLU A 55 -0.35 3.22 -3.27
CA GLU A 55 -0.74 1.87 -2.89
C GLU A 55 0.08 0.91 -3.72
N THR A 56 0.87 0.10 -3.05
CA THR A 56 1.86 -0.73 -3.70
C THR A 56 1.56 -2.14 -3.30
N ARG A 57 0.97 -2.84 -4.26
CA ARG A 57 0.70 -4.26 -4.23
C ARG A 57 2.01 -5.00 -3.99
N LEU A 58 2.00 -6.04 -3.16
CA LEU A 58 3.08 -7.02 -3.15
C LEU A 58 3.19 -7.60 -4.56
N GLU A 59 4.23 -7.19 -5.29
CA GLU A 59 4.56 -7.74 -6.59
C GLU A 59 5.53 -8.89 -6.36
N ILE A 60 5.01 -10.12 -6.46
CA ILE A 60 5.84 -11.32 -6.51
C ILE A 60 6.42 -11.36 -7.92
N ASP A 61 7.64 -10.84 -8.07
CA ASP A 61 8.37 -10.92 -9.33
C ASP A 61 8.67 -12.39 -9.66
N GLY A 62 8.36 -12.82 -10.87
CA GLY A 62 8.39 -14.23 -11.29
C GLY A 62 7.13 -15.01 -10.90
N GLY A 63 5.98 -14.64 -11.49
CA GLY A 63 4.77 -15.45 -11.41
C GLY A 63 5.10 -16.92 -11.66
N ILE A 64 4.58 -17.83 -10.82
CA ILE A 64 4.88 -19.26 -10.93
C ILE A 64 4.43 -19.72 -12.31
N GLU A 65 5.41 -19.85 -13.21
CA GLU A 65 5.19 -20.39 -14.54
C GLU A 65 4.66 -21.81 -14.36
N ARG A 66 3.51 -22.10 -14.97
CA ARG A 66 2.90 -23.43 -14.90
C ARG A 66 3.92 -24.43 -15.39
N ALA A 67 4.39 -25.29 -14.50
CA ALA A 67 5.37 -26.31 -14.87
C ALA A 67 4.79 -27.13 -16.04
N PRO A 68 5.54 -27.30 -17.14
CA PRO A 68 5.10 -28.12 -18.25
C PRO A 68 4.67 -29.50 -17.73
N CYS A 69 3.57 -30.01 -18.24
CA CYS A 69 3.00 -31.29 -17.82
C CYS A 69 3.51 -32.40 -18.76
N PRO A 70 4.34 -33.35 -18.29
CA PRO A 70 4.79 -34.46 -19.12
C PRO A 70 3.63 -35.38 -19.55
N LEU A 71 2.57 -35.47 -18.74
CA LEU A 71 1.41 -36.33 -19.02
C LEU A 71 0.50 -35.79 -20.14
N ALA A 72 0.71 -34.54 -20.58
CA ALA A 72 -0.02 -33.95 -21.71
C ALA A 72 0.69 -34.17 -23.06
N ASP A 73 1.82 -34.89 -23.07
CA ASP A 73 2.51 -35.24 -24.30
C ASP A 73 1.62 -36.14 -25.18
N PRO A 74 1.51 -35.87 -26.50
CA PRO A 74 0.73 -36.69 -27.43
C PRO A 74 1.01 -38.19 -27.36
N GLN A 75 2.22 -38.60 -26.97
CA GLN A 75 2.57 -40.02 -26.81
C GLN A 75 1.76 -40.75 -25.73
N TYR A 76 1.16 -40.02 -24.79
CA TYR A 76 0.35 -40.56 -23.70
C TYR A 76 -1.17 -40.37 -23.92
N ALA A 77 -1.58 -39.80 -25.05
CA ALA A 77 -2.98 -39.43 -25.31
C ALA A 77 -3.96 -40.63 -25.25
N SER A 78 -3.49 -41.85 -25.56
CA SER A 78 -4.29 -43.07 -25.53
C SER A 78 -4.39 -43.73 -24.14
N ILE A 79 -3.67 -43.20 -23.13
CA ILE A 79 -3.68 -43.75 -21.76
C ILE A 79 -4.85 -43.13 -21.00
N SER A 80 -5.73 -43.98 -20.49
CA SER A 80 -6.91 -43.59 -19.72
C SER A 80 -6.88 -44.17 -18.31
N VAL A 81 -7.43 -43.42 -17.36
CA VAL A 81 -7.46 -43.75 -15.94
C VAL A 81 -8.84 -43.44 -15.37
N ALA A 82 -9.39 -44.36 -14.58
CA ALA A 82 -10.61 -44.09 -13.80
C ALA A 82 -10.26 -43.19 -12.60
N ILE A 83 -11.01 -42.12 -12.38
CA ILE A 83 -10.78 -41.18 -11.28
C ILE A 83 -11.84 -41.39 -10.21
N ASN A 84 -11.55 -42.22 -9.21
CA ASN A 84 -12.49 -42.51 -8.11
C ASN A 84 -12.20 -41.62 -6.90
N SER A 85 -10.93 -41.48 -6.54
CA SER A 85 -10.48 -40.61 -5.45
C SER A 85 -9.18 -39.91 -5.79
N VAL A 86 -8.99 -38.74 -5.20
CA VAL A 86 -7.76 -37.97 -5.30
C VAL A 86 -7.30 -37.60 -3.89
N GLU A 87 -6.16 -38.15 -3.49
CA GLU A 87 -5.49 -37.88 -2.23
C GLU A 87 -4.42 -36.81 -2.45
N PHE A 88 -4.43 -35.78 -1.61
CA PHE A 88 -3.38 -34.77 -1.58
C PHE A 88 -2.51 -35.01 -0.35
N ASN A 89 -1.24 -35.35 -0.59
CA ASN A 89 -0.26 -35.53 0.45
C ASN A 89 0.32 -34.18 0.90
N ASN A 90 0.83 -34.16 2.14
CA ASN A 90 1.46 -32.99 2.74
C ASN A 90 0.54 -31.75 2.74
N LEU A 91 -0.77 -31.98 2.86
CA LEU A 91 -1.72 -30.92 3.17
C LEU A 91 -1.40 -30.37 4.56
N LYS A 92 -1.21 -29.05 4.63
CA LYS A 92 -0.87 -28.32 5.85
C LYS A 92 -2.03 -27.45 6.28
N GLY A 93 -1.95 -26.13 6.12
CA GLY A 93 -3.03 -25.19 6.46
C GLY A 93 -4.32 -25.31 5.63
N VAL A 94 -4.59 -26.46 5.03
CA VAL A 94 -5.78 -26.79 4.23
C VAL A 94 -6.22 -28.22 4.48
N SER A 95 -7.52 -28.50 4.38
CA SER A 95 -8.09 -29.83 4.55
C SER A 95 -8.31 -30.58 3.22
N PRO A 96 -8.50 -31.91 3.24
CA PRO A 96 -8.87 -32.66 2.03
C PRO A 96 -10.20 -32.22 1.41
N GLU A 97 -11.20 -31.87 2.22
CA GLU A 97 -12.52 -31.42 1.73
C GLU A 97 -12.40 -30.10 0.97
N GLU A 98 -11.48 -29.24 1.41
CA GLU A 98 -11.16 -27.98 0.78
C GLU A 98 -10.50 -28.13 -0.60
N MET A 99 -9.92 -29.29 -0.90
CA MET A 99 -9.30 -29.63 -2.18
C MET A 99 -10.26 -30.36 -3.13
N PHE A 100 -11.41 -30.83 -2.64
CA PHE A 100 -12.41 -31.55 -3.42
C PHE A 100 -12.86 -30.82 -4.69
N PRO A 101 -13.07 -29.48 -4.71
CA PRO A 101 -13.46 -28.77 -5.93
C PRO A 101 -12.46 -28.88 -7.08
N ALA A 102 -11.19 -29.25 -6.83
CA ALA A 102 -10.18 -29.39 -7.87
C ALA A 102 -10.42 -30.59 -8.79
N TRP A 103 -11.18 -31.60 -8.34
CA TRP A 103 -11.34 -32.86 -9.07
C TRP A 103 -12.78 -33.40 -9.08
N GLU A 104 -13.71 -32.72 -8.40
CA GLU A 104 -15.11 -33.13 -8.29
C GLU A 104 -15.75 -33.51 -9.63
N VAL A 105 -15.50 -32.71 -10.68
CA VAL A 105 -16.05 -32.90 -12.03
C VAL A 105 -15.60 -34.20 -12.69
N PHE A 106 -14.52 -34.82 -12.22
CA PHE A 106 -13.95 -36.04 -12.79
C PHE A 106 -14.30 -37.30 -11.99
N ARG A 107 -14.93 -37.16 -10.82
CA ARG A 107 -15.22 -38.27 -9.92
C ARG A 107 -16.10 -39.34 -10.61
N GLY A 108 -15.64 -40.59 -10.56
CA GLY A 108 -16.31 -41.76 -11.14
C GLY A 108 -16.22 -41.84 -12.66
N THR A 109 -15.42 -40.98 -13.31
CA THR A 109 -15.28 -40.96 -14.78
C THR A 109 -13.93 -41.54 -15.20
N THR A 110 -13.88 -42.10 -16.41
CA THR A 110 -12.62 -42.49 -17.06
C THR A 110 -12.13 -41.32 -17.90
N GLN A 111 -10.93 -40.82 -17.59
CA GLN A 111 -10.33 -39.64 -18.21
C GLN A 111 -8.96 -39.99 -18.82
N SER A 112 -8.47 -39.13 -19.70
CA SER A 112 -7.08 -39.22 -20.17
C SER A 112 -6.12 -38.98 -19.01
N VAL A 113 -4.93 -39.59 -19.06
CA VAL A 113 -3.85 -39.32 -18.08
C VAL A 113 -3.47 -37.84 -18.03
N ALA A 114 -3.69 -37.07 -19.10
CA ALA A 114 -3.46 -35.63 -19.12
C ALA A 114 -4.34 -34.86 -18.12
N THR A 115 -5.53 -35.38 -17.78
CA THR A 115 -6.46 -34.77 -16.82
C THR A 115 -5.87 -34.68 -15.40
N LEU A 116 -4.89 -35.51 -15.05
CA LEU A 116 -4.13 -35.38 -13.80
C LEU A 116 -3.45 -34.01 -13.67
N CYS A 117 -3.00 -33.44 -14.80
CA CYS A 117 -2.42 -32.11 -14.81
C CYS A 117 -3.45 -31.00 -14.70
N GLU A 118 -4.67 -31.21 -15.19
CA GLU A 118 -5.78 -30.29 -14.95
C GLU A 118 -6.15 -30.25 -13.47
N ILE A 119 -6.24 -31.41 -12.83
CA ILE A 119 -6.48 -31.52 -11.38
C ILE A 119 -5.35 -30.85 -10.59
N ARG A 120 -4.09 -31.10 -10.96
CA ARG A 120 -2.90 -30.45 -10.38
C ARG A 120 -3.00 -28.92 -10.46
N ASP A 121 -3.32 -28.39 -11.64
CA ASP A 121 -3.39 -26.95 -11.89
C ASP A 121 -4.58 -26.30 -11.18
N ALA A 122 -5.72 -26.99 -11.14
CA ALA A 122 -6.90 -26.58 -10.38
C ALA A 122 -6.60 -26.54 -8.87
N ALA A 123 -5.97 -27.57 -8.33
CA ALA A 123 -5.52 -27.63 -6.95
C ALA A 123 -4.54 -26.50 -6.60
N ALA A 124 -3.53 -26.29 -7.45
CA ALA A 124 -2.59 -25.18 -7.27
C ALA A 124 -3.31 -23.81 -7.31
N THR A 125 -4.34 -23.67 -8.13
CA THR A 125 -5.18 -22.46 -8.20
C THR A 125 -6.00 -22.26 -6.91
N LEU A 126 -6.62 -23.31 -6.37
CA LEU A 126 -7.33 -23.25 -5.10
C LEU A 126 -6.39 -22.80 -3.96
N LEU A 127 -5.20 -23.37 -3.86
CA LEU A 127 -4.21 -23.01 -2.85
C LEU A 127 -3.78 -21.54 -2.97
N ARG A 128 -3.50 -21.06 -4.19
CA ARG A 128 -3.16 -19.65 -4.45
C ARG A 128 -4.28 -18.70 -4.06
N ASN A 129 -5.53 -19.06 -4.33
CA ASN A 129 -6.69 -18.23 -3.96
C ASN A 129 -6.85 -18.11 -2.44
N LYS A 130 -6.42 -19.13 -1.69
CA LYS A 130 -6.34 -19.11 -0.22
C LYS A 130 -5.09 -18.43 0.34
N GLY A 131 -4.25 -17.88 -0.53
CA GLY A 131 -3.04 -17.16 -0.15
C GLY A 131 -1.81 -18.05 0.04
N TYR A 132 -1.91 -19.36 -0.16
CA TYR A 132 -0.76 -20.24 -0.06
C TYR A 132 0.10 -20.18 -1.32
N LEU A 133 1.41 -20.10 -1.13
CA LEU A 133 2.37 -20.32 -2.21
C LEU A 133 2.77 -21.80 -2.15
N ALA A 134 2.28 -22.60 -3.08
CA ALA A 134 2.53 -24.03 -3.12
C ALA A 134 2.62 -24.54 -4.57
N ALA A 135 3.46 -25.55 -4.77
CA ALA A 135 3.47 -26.35 -5.99
C ALA A 135 2.72 -27.66 -5.74
N VAL A 136 1.93 -28.10 -6.72
CA VAL A 136 1.30 -29.42 -6.70
C VAL A 136 1.99 -30.28 -7.75
N GLN A 137 2.39 -31.49 -7.39
CA GLN A 137 3.10 -32.41 -8.28
C GLN A 137 2.34 -33.72 -8.41
N VAL A 138 2.44 -34.34 -9.59
CA VAL A 138 1.95 -35.69 -9.83
C VAL A 138 3.17 -36.62 -9.71
N PRO A 139 3.37 -37.30 -8.56
CA PRO A 139 4.48 -38.23 -8.41
C PRO A 139 4.30 -39.44 -9.33
N ALA A 140 5.41 -40.07 -9.69
CA ALA A 140 5.37 -41.37 -10.36
C ALA A 140 4.66 -42.40 -9.46
N GLN A 141 3.56 -42.96 -9.97
CA GLN A 141 2.73 -43.89 -9.21
C GLN A 141 2.05 -44.88 -10.15
N ARG A 142 1.63 -46.02 -9.59
CA ARG A 142 0.66 -46.90 -10.23
C ARG A 142 -0.72 -46.50 -9.74
N ILE A 143 -1.65 -46.35 -10.66
CA ILE A 143 -3.04 -46.00 -10.34
C ILE A 143 -3.85 -47.28 -10.45
N GLU A 144 -4.02 -47.93 -9.31
CA GLU A 144 -4.87 -49.10 -9.12
C GLU A 144 -6.18 -48.62 -8.47
N ASP A 145 -7.32 -49.19 -8.86
CA ASP A 145 -8.65 -48.86 -8.36
C ASP A 145 -9.11 -47.39 -8.51
N GLY A 146 -8.38 -46.60 -9.32
CA GLY A 146 -8.69 -45.20 -9.58
C GLY A 146 -8.40 -44.24 -8.43
N ASN A 147 -7.47 -44.63 -7.54
CA ASN A 147 -6.98 -43.78 -6.45
C ASN A 147 -5.71 -43.04 -6.87
N ILE A 148 -5.79 -41.71 -6.97
CA ILE A 148 -4.71 -40.86 -7.45
C ILE A 148 -4.09 -40.11 -6.28
N ARG A 149 -2.75 -40.05 -6.21
CA ARG A 149 -2.02 -39.26 -5.22
C ARG A 149 -1.37 -38.04 -5.86
N LEU A 150 -1.50 -36.87 -5.25
CA LEU A 150 -0.74 -35.67 -5.58
C LEU A 150 0.08 -35.22 -4.38
N GLU A 151 1.27 -34.70 -4.63
CA GLU A 151 2.16 -34.17 -3.60
C GLU A 151 2.06 -32.64 -3.57
N VAL A 152 1.75 -32.06 -2.41
CA VAL A 152 1.71 -30.61 -2.23
C VAL A 152 3.00 -30.14 -1.56
N ILE A 153 3.71 -29.22 -2.20
CA ILE A 153 4.94 -28.63 -1.69
C ILE A 153 4.65 -27.17 -1.35
N PHE A 154 4.43 -26.89 -0.08
CA PHE A 154 4.25 -25.54 0.43
C PHE A 154 5.57 -24.80 0.50
N ALA A 155 5.56 -23.53 0.12
CA ALA A 155 6.66 -22.64 0.40
C ALA A 155 6.74 -22.31 1.90
N LYS A 156 7.94 -22.11 2.41
CA LYS A 156 8.19 -21.68 3.80
C LYS A 156 9.33 -20.67 3.84
N ILE A 157 9.13 -19.55 4.52
CA ILE A 157 10.24 -18.60 4.75
C ILE A 157 11.06 -19.10 5.94
N VAL A 158 12.31 -19.48 5.69
CA VAL A 158 13.23 -19.98 6.73
C VAL A 158 14.09 -18.88 7.33
N SER A 159 14.30 -17.78 6.60
CA SER A 159 14.99 -16.60 7.12
C SER A 159 14.58 -15.33 6.41
N VAL A 160 14.67 -14.20 7.12
CA VAL A 160 14.53 -12.86 6.58
C VAL A 160 15.89 -12.16 6.64
N ARG A 161 16.27 -11.48 5.57
CA ARG A 161 17.54 -10.75 5.47
C ARG A 161 17.28 -9.32 5.03
N ALA A 162 17.34 -8.39 5.98
CA ALA A 162 17.29 -6.96 5.68
C ALA A 162 18.66 -6.45 5.20
N ARG A 163 18.67 -5.64 4.15
CA ARG A 163 19.85 -4.98 3.57
C ARG A 163 19.54 -3.51 3.27
N GLY A 164 20.58 -2.67 3.25
CA GLY A 164 20.45 -1.23 2.96
C GLY A 164 20.48 -0.39 4.24
N GLU A 165 19.70 0.69 4.26
CA GLU A 165 19.72 1.71 5.31
C GLU A 165 18.77 1.37 6.48
N THR A 166 19.07 0.31 7.23
CA THR A 166 18.19 -0.17 8.31
C THR A 166 18.28 0.63 9.61
N GLN A 167 19.26 1.53 9.72
CA GLN A 167 19.60 2.24 10.95
C GLN A 167 18.39 2.93 11.59
N GLY A 168 18.05 2.56 12.82
CA GLY A 168 16.93 3.15 13.57
C GLY A 168 15.57 2.52 13.25
N ALA A 169 15.52 1.43 12.49
CA ALA A 169 14.32 0.64 12.26
C ALA A 169 14.53 -0.85 12.50
N GLU A 170 15.72 -1.30 12.90
CA GLU A 170 16.06 -2.72 13.03
C GLU A 170 15.09 -3.45 13.95
N SER A 171 14.81 -2.89 15.13
CA SER A 171 13.89 -3.50 16.09
C SER A 171 12.46 -3.61 15.53
N LYS A 172 12.02 -2.61 14.74
CA LYS A 172 10.70 -2.63 14.11
C LYS A 172 10.60 -3.60 12.95
N LEU A 173 11.61 -3.59 12.08
CA LEU A 173 11.70 -4.53 10.97
C LEU A 173 11.75 -5.96 11.47
N GLU A 174 12.52 -6.25 12.52
CA GLU A 174 12.55 -7.57 13.16
C GLU A 174 11.19 -7.93 13.78
N ALA A 175 10.57 -7.00 14.52
CA ALA A 175 9.27 -7.23 15.15
C ALA A 175 8.14 -7.51 14.16
N TYR A 176 8.20 -6.94 12.94
CA TYR A 176 7.22 -7.21 11.88
C TYR A 176 7.61 -8.41 11.02
N LEU A 177 8.79 -8.39 10.42
CA LEU A 177 9.21 -9.36 9.41
C LEU A 177 9.68 -10.67 10.02
N GLY A 178 10.18 -10.67 11.26
CA GLY A 178 10.49 -11.89 11.99
C GLY A 178 9.26 -12.79 12.22
N LYS A 179 8.05 -12.25 12.06
CA LYS A 179 6.82 -13.05 12.15
C LYS A 179 6.63 -13.98 10.95
N LEU A 180 7.25 -13.66 9.81
CA LEU A 180 7.14 -14.43 8.57
C LEU A 180 7.80 -15.81 8.64
N THR A 181 8.73 -16.00 9.58
CA THR A 181 9.44 -17.28 9.78
C THR A 181 8.78 -18.19 10.81
N ARG A 182 7.77 -17.71 11.53
CA ARG A 182 7.12 -18.45 12.63
C ARG A 182 6.06 -19.44 12.16
N GLY A 183 5.52 -19.24 10.96
CA GLY A 183 4.52 -20.14 10.36
C GLY A 183 5.14 -21.44 9.85
N GLU A 184 4.35 -22.51 9.83
CA GLU A 184 4.76 -23.77 9.20
C GLU A 184 4.83 -23.64 7.67
N VAL A 185 3.96 -22.81 7.10
CA VAL A 185 3.85 -22.52 5.67
C VAL A 185 3.77 -21.02 5.43
N PHE A 186 4.19 -20.59 4.25
CA PHE A 186 4.03 -19.23 3.80
C PHE A 186 2.57 -18.98 3.36
N ASN A 187 1.97 -17.95 3.96
CA ASN A 187 0.72 -17.37 3.49
C ASN A 187 0.95 -15.92 3.05
N ARG A 188 0.53 -15.60 1.83
CA ARG A 188 0.65 -14.28 1.21
C ARG A 188 -0.08 -13.20 2.00
N PHE A 189 -1.27 -13.49 2.54
CA PHE A 189 -2.07 -12.50 3.24
C PHE A 189 -1.42 -12.08 4.57
N ASP A 190 -0.88 -13.05 5.31
CA ASP A 190 -0.10 -12.77 6.52
C ASP A 190 1.17 -11.98 6.18
N ALA A 191 1.86 -12.37 5.10
CA ALA A 191 3.07 -11.68 4.66
C ALA A 191 2.80 -10.25 4.20
N GLU A 192 1.71 -10.03 3.46
CA GLU A 192 1.28 -8.72 2.99
C GLU A 192 0.98 -7.79 4.18
N ARG A 193 0.28 -8.28 5.21
CA ARG A 193 0.03 -7.50 6.43
C ARG A 193 1.32 -6.97 7.06
N TYR A 194 2.30 -7.83 7.32
CA TYR A 194 3.54 -7.41 7.98
C TYR A 194 4.47 -6.61 7.07
N LEU A 195 4.40 -6.84 5.75
CA LEU A 195 5.10 -5.99 4.80
C LEU A 195 4.49 -4.58 4.77
N LEU A 196 3.17 -4.44 4.78
CA LEU A 196 2.50 -3.14 4.86
C LEU A 196 2.89 -2.40 6.14
N LEU A 197 2.88 -3.06 7.30
CA LEU A 197 3.35 -2.47 8.56
C LEU A 197 4.81 -2.00 8.50
N SER A 198 5.68 -2.74 7.81
CA SER A 198 7.09 -2.37 7.62
C SER A 198 7.24 -1.16 6.70
N ARG A 199 6.33 -0.98 5.74
CA ARG A 199 6.33 0.14 4.79
C ARG A 199 5.69 1.41 5.36
N ASP A 200 4.80 1.25 6.32
CA ASP A 200 4.20 2.36 7.06
C ASP A 200 5.17 2.98 8.09
N LEU A 201 6.38 2.44 8.21
CA LEU A 201 7.45 3.05 8.99
C LEU A 201 7.85 4.40 8.37
N PRO A 202 7.66 5.54 9.08
CA PRO A 202 7.95 6.86 8.53
C PRO A 202 9.42 6.97 8.12
N GLY A 203 9.66 7.53 6.94
CA GLY A 203 11.01 7.70 6.42
C GLY A 203 11.70 6.42 5.97
N TYR A 204 11.00 5.27 5.87
CA TYR A 204 11.58 4.05 5.31
C TYR A 204 10.81 3.60 4.07
N ASN A 205 11.54 3.12 3.07
CA ASN A 205 10.96 2.43 1.92
C ASN A 205 11.44 0.98 1.97
N VAL A 206 10.51 0.07 2.25
CA VAL A 206 10.79 -1.35 2.43
C VAL A 206 10.23 -2.14 1.25
N ARG A 207 11.07 -2.96 0.62
CA ARG A 207 10.67 -3.87 -0.46
C ARG A 207 11.16 -5.28 -0.13
N MET A 208 10.30 -6.28 -0.31
CA MET A 208 10.64 -7.68 -0.06
C MET A 208 10.62 -8.45 -1.37
N THR A 209 11.60 -9.33 -1.54
CA THR A 209 11.65 -10.33 -2.61
C THR A 209 11.88 -11.70 -2.00
N LEU A 210 11.34 -12.75 -2.64
CA LEU A 210 11.50 -14.13 -2.19
C LEU A 210 12.49 -14.84 -3.11
N LYS A 211 13.43 -15.58 -2.50
CA LYS A 211 14.41 -16.39 -3.23
C LYS A 211 14.44 -17.81 -2.68
N PRO A 212 14.68 -18.83 -3.52
CA PRO A 212 14.96 -20.18 -3.03
C PRO A 212 16.11 -20.16 -2.01
N ALA A 213 15.95 -20.85 -0.88
CA ALA A 213 16.91 -20.80 0.21
C ALA A 213 18.18 -21.61 -0.05
N GLY A 214 18.12 -22.61 -0.94
CA GLY A 214 19.24 -23.52 -1.20
C GLY A 214 19.59 -24.43 -0.02
N THR A 215 18.68 -24.58 0.95
CA THR A 215 18.84 -25.40 2.18
C THR A 215 18.70 -26.91 1.93
N GLY A 216 18.40 -27.32 0.70
CA GLY A 216 18.17 -28.72 0.33
C GLY A 216 16.70 -29.16 0.44
N ASN A 217 15.86 -28.45 1.20
CA ASN A 217 14.42 -28.71 1.22
C ASN A 217 13.74 -27.98 0.05
N VAL A 218 12.85 -28.69 -0.65
CA VAL A 218 12.02 -28.08 -1.68
C VAL A 218 10.95 -27.20 -1.02
N GLY A 219 10.82 -25.95 -1.48
CA GLY A 219 9.88 -24.97 -0.93
C GLY A 219 10.46 -24.01 0.11
N ASP A 220 11.69 -24.24 0.60
CA ASP A 220 12.33 -23.27 1.50
C ASP A 220 12.72 -21.99 0.76
N LEU A 221 12.33 -20.85 1.32
CA LEU A 221 12.54 -19.50 0.79
C LEU A 221 13.28 -18.62 1.81
N ILE A 222 14.05 -17.68 1.28
CA ILE A 222 14.64 -16.56 2.02
C ILE A 222 13.94 -15.29 1.55
N ALA A 223 13.46 -14.49 2.50
CA ALA A 223 12.95 -13.16 2.22
C ALA A 223 14.09 -12.15 2.25
N GLU A 224 14.46 -11.60 1.10
CA GLU A 224 15.42 -10.50 0.99
C GLU A 224 14.67 -9.17 1.03
N VAL A 225 15.01 -8.33 2.00
CA VAL A 225 14.32 -7.07 2.28
C VAL A 225 15.28 -5.92 2.02
N ALA A 226 14.99 -5.11 1.02
CA ALA A 226 15.73 -3.90 0.71
C ALA A 226 15.09 -2.70 1.44
N VAL A 227 15.92 -1.93 2.13
CA VAL A 227 15.50 -0.78 2.93
C VAL A 227 16.23 0.47 2.47
N LEU A 228 15.47 1.52 2.13
CA LEU A 228 15.98 2.87 1.89
C LEU A 228 15.46 3.82 2.96
N LYS A 229 16.26 4.79 3.36
CA LYS A 229 15.93 5.72 4.45
C LYS A 229 15.86 7.18 3.97
N ARG A 230 14.85 7.89 4.46
CA ARG A 230 14.64 9.34 4.34
C ARG A 230 14.52 9.93 5.74
N PRO A 231 15.65 10.25 6.39
CA PRO A 231 15.68 10.63 7.80
C PRO A 231 15.03 11.99 8.07
N TYR A 232 15.03 12.89 7.09
CA TYR A 232 14.43 14.22 7.20
C TYR A 232 13.75 14.62 5.89
N GLN A 233 12.78 15.54 6.02
CA GLN A 233 12.10 16.18 4.91
C GLN A 233 11.84 17.64 5.27
N VAL A 234 12.03 18.54 4.32
CA VAL A 234 11.72 19.96 4.48
C VAL A 234 10.93 20.41 3.26
N ASP A 235 9.77 21.00 3.50
CA ASP A 235 8.84 21.42 2.47
C ASP A 235 8.52 22.91 2.63
N LEU A 236 8.46 23.63 1.50
CA LEU A 236 7.98 25.00 1.42
C LEU A 236 6.75 25.03 0.52
N LEU A 237 5.61 25.44 1.07
CA LEU A 237 4.37 25.64 0.33
C LEU A 237 4.08 27.13 0.22
N LEU A 238 3.76 27.61 -0.98
CA LEU A 238 3.32 28.98 -1.23
C LEU A 238 1.92 28.92 -1.85
N GLN A 239 0.96 29.68 -1.33
CA GLN A 239 -0.43 29.63 -1.78
C GLN A 239 -1.11 30.99 -1.77
N ASN A 240 -2.14 31.16 -2.61
CA ASN A 240 -2.98 32.36 -2.65
C ASN A 240 -4.46 32.11 -2.28
N LEU A 241 -4.73 31.01 -1.58
CA LEU A 241 -6.09 30.51 -1.34
C LEU A 241 -6.87 31.29 -0.27
N ALA A 242 -6.20 32.18 0.47
CA ALA A 242 -6.81 32.95 1.54
C ALA A 242 -7.61 34.15 1.00
N PRO A 243 -8.75 34.50 1.63
CA PRO A 243 -9.47 35.73 1.34
C PRO A 243 -8.57 36.97 1.46
N SER A 244 -8.81 37.98 0.63
CA SER A 244 -8.03 39.23 0.64
C SER A 244 -8.06 39.98 1.98
N THR A 245 -9.05 39.70 2.83
CA THR A 245 -9.25 40.33 4.15
C THR A 245 -8.28 39.81 5.22
N ILE A 246 -7.61 38.69 4.97
CA ILE A 246 -6.64 38.06 5.90
C ILE A 246 -5.33 37.70 5.17
N GLY A 247 -5.03 38.43 4.09
CA GLY A 247 -3.82 38.24 3.31
C GLY A 247 -3.95 37.15 2.26
N SER A 248 -4.14 37.54 1.00
CA SER A 248 -4.36 36.62 -0.12
C SER A 248 -3.15 35.81 -0.54
N PHE A 249 -1.97 35.98 0.08
CA PHE A 249 -0.78 35.20 -0.20
C PHE A 249 -0.15 34.75 1.13
N GLY A 250 0.17 33.47 1.24
CA GLY A 250 0.78 32.89 2.44
C GLY A 250 1.76 31.77 2.11
N GLY A 251 2.65 31.51 3.04
CA GLY A 251 3.68 30.48 2.91
C GLY A 251 3.77 29.61 4.16
N GLN A 252 4.03 28.32 3.97
CA GLN A 252 4.30 27.36 5.02
C GLN A 252 5.68 26.74 4.84
N LEU A 253 6.49 26.77 5.88
CA LEU A 253 7.72 25.99 5.99
C LEU A 253 7.47 24.84 6.97
N ARG A 254 7.65 23.60 6.53
CA ARG A 254 7.54 22.40 7.35
C ARG A 254 8.85 21.64 7.35
N ALA A 255 9.29 21.20 8.52
CA ALA A 255 10.40 20.27 8.68
C ALA A 255 9.90 19.01 9.40
N GLN A 256 10.32 17.85 8.93
CA GLN A 256 10.01 16.54 9.49
C GLN A 256 11.29 15.74 9.70
N VAL A 257 11.34 15.00 10.80
CA VAL A 257 12.39 14.03 11.12
C VAL A 257 11.73 12.68 11.40
N ASN A 258 12.29 11.61 10.84
CA ASN A 258 11.76 10.26 10.94
C ASN A 258 12.73 9.34 11.70
N GLY A 259 12.19 8.50 12.57
CA GLY A 259 12.93 7.50 13.35
C GLY A 259 13.84 8.09 14.43
N LEU A 260 13.40 9.15 15.12
CA LEU A 260 14.17 9.79 16.19
C LEU A 260 14.35 8.85 17.40
N THR A 261 13.33 8.04 17.70
CA THR A 261 13.33 7.12 18.87
C THR A 261 13.58 5.66 18.49
N GLY A 262 13.54 5.35 17.19
CA GLY A 262 13.61 3.98 16.67
C GLY A 262 12.29 3.19 16.78
N MET A 263 11.20 3.84 17.21
CA MET A 263 9.89 3.20 17.36
C MET A 263 8.98 3.37 16.13
N GLY A 264 9.56 3.60 14.95
CA GLY A 264 8.79 3.93 13.76
C GLY A 264 8.10 5.28 13.87
N ASP A 265 8.80 6.25 14.45
CA ASP A 265 8.26 7.55 14.80
C ASP A 265 8.50 8.63 13.74
N THR A 266 7.69 9.68 13.79
CA THR A 266 7.85 10.89 12.99
C THR A 266 7.57 12.11 13.87
N THR A 267 8.45 13.09 13.78
CA THR A 267 8.33 14.39 14.46
C THR A 267 8.30 15.46 13.40
N PHE A 268 7.38 16.41 13.49
CA PHE A 268 7.36 17.56 12.58
C PHE A 268 7.19 18.87 13.33
N VAL A 269 7.69 19.94 12.71
CA VAL A 269 7.43 21.32 13.07
C VAL A 269 7.03 22.05 11.79
N SER A 270 6.02 22.91 11.87
CA SER A 270 5.53 23.71 10.75
C SER A 270 5.27 25.13 11.21
N PHE A 271 5.61 26.08 10.35
CA PHE A 271 5.30 27.49 10.52
C PHE A 271 4.65 28.02 9.25
N TYR A 272 3.48 28.64 9.40
CA TYR A 272 2.79 29.32 8.32
C TYR A 272 2.62 30.81 8.66
N SER A 273 2.78 31.66 7.65
CA SER A 273 2.52 33.09 7.74
C SER A 273 1.90 33.61 6.44
N THR A 274 1.00 34.57 6.58
CA THR A 274 0.57 35.40 5.46
C THR A 274 1.67 36.41 5.07
N SER A 275 1.55 36.98 3.87
CA SER A 275 2.46 37.99 3.33
C SER A 275 2.50 39.28 4.16
N ASP A 276 1.37 39.66 4.76
CA ASP A 276 1.37 40.56 5.92
C ASP A 276 1.61 39.74 7.19
N PHE A 277 2.87 39.72 7.64
CA PHE A 277 3.31 38.99 8.82
C PHE A 277 2.57 39.38 10.12
N LYS A 278 1.72 40.41 10.13
CA LYS A 278 0.92 40.78 11.30
C LYS A 278 -0.46 40.12 11.32
N GLU A 279 -0.98 39.69 10.17
CA GLU A 279 -2.38 39.24 10.05
C GLU A 279 -2.58 37.83 10.61
N GLN A 280 -1.88 36.82 10.08
CA GLN A 280 -2.06 35.42 10.50
C GLN A 280 -0.73 34.67 10.54
N GLN A 281 -0.46 34.07 11.70
CA GLN A 281 0.66 33.15 11.88
C GLN A 281 0.17 31.88 12.58
N LEU A 282 0.74 30.75 12.18
CA LEU A 282 0.38 29.44 12.68
C LEU A 282 1.64 28.63 12.93
N PHE A 283 1.81 28.20 14.17
CA PHE A 283 2.84 27.25 14.57
C PHE A 283 2.21 25.89 14.85
N GLN A 284 2.82 24.83 14.34
CA GLN A 284 2.44 23.46 14.63
C GLN A 284 3.67 22.64 14.97
N ALA A 285 3.50 21.73 15.93
CA ALA A 285 4.47 20.69 16.20
C ALA A 285 3.73 19.39 16.49
N GLY A 286 4.28 18.26 16.10
CA GLY A 286 3.67 16.97 16.39
C GLY A 286 4.67 15.85 16.41
N HIS A 287 4.32 14.80 17.14
CA HIS A 287 5.08 13.57 17.23
C HIS A 287 4.12 12.38 17.20
N SER A 288 4.47 11.35 16.45
CA SER A 288 3.77 10.06 16.52
C SER A 288 4.76 8.91 16.43
N PHE A 289 4.45 7.81 17.10
CA PHE A 289 5.25 6.60 17.14
C PHE A 289 4.35 5.37 17.11
N SER A 290 4.91 4.24 16.69
CA SER A 290 4.16 2.99 16.57
C SER A 290 4.56 2.02 17.68
N PRO A 291 3.90 1.98 18.84
CA PRO A 291 4.22 0.99 19.87
C PRO A 291 3.89 -0.45 19.42
N GLY A 292 4.66 -1.42 19.90
CA GLY A 292 4.41 -2.85 19.63
C GLY A 292 4.69 -3.31 18.19
N SER A 293 4.08 -4.44 17.81
CA SER A 293 4.33 -5.15 16.54
C SER A 293 3.07 -5.43 15.71
N GLU A 294 1.94 -4.82 16.08
CA GLU A 294 0.61 -5.05 15.46
C GLU A 294 0.01 -3.82 14.77
N GLY A 295 0.81 -2.77 14.56
CA GLY A 295 0.39 -1.57 13.82
C GLY A 295 -0.31 -0.49 14.63
N MET A 296 -0.34 -0.59 15.96
CA MET A 296 -0.81 0.51 16.82
C MET A 296 0.07 1.75 16.59
N ARG A 297 -0.57 2.91 16.46
CA ARG A 297 0.10 4.22 16.33
C ARG A 297 -0.46 5.18 17.37
N ILE A 298 0.43 5.85 18.10
CA ILE A 298 0.10 6.88 19.09
C ILE A 298 0.70 8.18 18.57
N GLY A 299 -0.09 9.25 18.57
CA GLY A 299 0.36 10.56 18.14
C GLY A 299 -0.24 11.68 18.96
N GLY A 300 0.50 12.77 19.04
CA GLY A 300 0.05 14.03 19.62
C GLY A 300 0.53 15.19 18.75
N SER A 301 -0.30 16.22 18.64
CA SER A 301 0.03 17.46 17.93
C SER A 301 -0.39 18.66 18.76
N PHE A 302 0.41 19.72 18.66
CA PHE A 302 0.16 21.03 19.23
C PHE A 302 0.07 22.05 18.10
N THR A 303 -0.97 22.88 18.15
CA THR A 303 -1.23 23.92 17.16
C THR A 303 -1.48 25.22 17.90
N TYR A 304 -0.73 26.26 17.56
CA TYR A 304 -0.90 27.61 18.10
C TYR A 304 -1.05 28.60 16.95
N ALA A 305 -2.21 29.26 16.91
CA ALA A 305 -2.53 30.28 15.92
C ALA A 305 -2.61 31.64 16.61
N TRP A 306 -2.02 32.66 16.00
CA TRP A 306 -2.22 34.04 16.43
C TRP A 306 -2.53 34.93 15.23
N THR A 307 -3.59 35.69 15.38
CA THR A 307 -4.09 36.62 14.36
C THR A 307 -4.24 38.00 14.99
N LYS A 308 -3.72 39.03 14.33
CA LYS A 308 -4.00 40.42 14.69
C LYS A 308 -4.72 41.07 13.51
N PRO A 309 -6.05 41.23 13.58
CA PRO A 309 -6.80 41.97 12.58
C PRO A 309 -6.41 43.46 12.57
#